data_AF-A0A2W6TAE7-F1
#
_entry.id   AF-A0A2W6TAE7-F1
#
_cell.length_a   1.000
_cell.length_b   1.000
_cell.length_c   1.000
_cell.angle_alpha   90.00
_cell.angle_beta   90.00
_cell.angle_gamma   90.00
#
_symmetry.space_group_name_H-M   'P 1'
#
loop_
_entity.id
_entity.type
_entity.pdbx_description
1 polymer ?
#
loop_
_entity_poly.entity_id
_entity_poly.type
_entity_poly.pdbx_seq_one_letter_code
_entity_poly.pdbx_strand_id
1 'polypeptide(L)'
;MAEDSSKHIKEFWAELPRADEDFLGSIRDWKNVQIALDDEIIWLKGFTGEQAVSPEIQQLPNFLLYELRDGLLFRKDALVPSKKMRTALLWTPIDKALRLTFPSSNHNFFGIDEKIEVKLKPSEEEQPAAALLCPIKDIKEAIVSLPKFKLEKIDWIVIDDKALFVGNPLLSFPGKTFWSKDGHLLPTGFDFEFKNLSSLLQRKYNASKDQWLLWYEDGSVLNINKEDLRKLSVSSFRLTDKSQEWI
;
A
#
# COMPACT_ATOMS: atom_id res chain seq x y z
N MET A 1 -13.86 -66.10 -23.85
CA MET A 1 -14.76 -65.07 -24.38
C MET A 1 -14.07 -63.74 -24.16
N ALA A 2 -13.56 -63.13 -25.22
CA ALA A 2 -12.94 -61.82 -25.15
C ALA A 2 -14.07 -60.78 -25.08
N GLU A 3 -14.20 -60.08 -23.95
CA GLU A 3 -14.98 -58.85 -23.92
C GLU A 3 -14.16 -57.78 -24.64
N ASP A 4 -14.70 -57.33 -25.76
CA ASP A 4 -14.20 -56.22 -26.56
C ASP A 4 -13.90 -55.02 -25.65
N SER A 5 -12.63 -54.69 -25.49
CA SER A 5 -12.16 -53.57 -24.64
C SER A 5 -12.36 -52.21 -25.32
N SER A 6 -13.17 -52.19 -26.39
CA SER A 6 -13.65 -51.00 -27.08
C SER A 6 -14.84 -50.39 -26.32
N LYS A 7 -14.69 -50.07 -25.03
CA LYS A 7 -15.62 -49.14 -24.38
C LYS A 7 -15.42 -47.80 -25.06
N HIS A 8 -16.22 -47.55 -26.10
CA HIS A 8 -16.30 -46.28 -26.80
C HIS A 8 -16.23 -45.16 -25.77
N ILE A 9 -15.20 -44.31 -25.88
CA ILE A 9 -15.10 -43.09 -25.09
C ILE A 9 -16.40 -42.33 -25.38
N LYS A 10 -17.29 -42.28 -24.40
CA LYS A 10 -18.56 -41.55 -24.55
C LYS A 10 -18.22 -40.08 -24.63
N GLU A 11 -18.37 -39.52 -25.82
CA GLU A 11 -18.17 -38.09 -26.02
C GLU A 11 -19.45 -37.36 -25.67
N PHE A 12 -19.36 -36.53 -24.63
CA PHE A 12 -20.45 -35.68 -24.19
C PHE A 12 -20.31 -34.28 -24.76
N TRP A 13 -21.44 -33.77 -25.20
CA TRP A 13 -21.60 -32.48 -25.86
C TRP A 13 -22.76 -31.74 -25.21
N ALA A 14 -22.72 -30.43 -25.17
CA ALA A 14 -23.79 -29.64 -24.61
C ALA A 14 -24.05 -28.36 -25.41
N GLU A 15 -25.29 -27.88 -25.33
CA GLU A 15 -25.65 -26.53 -25.79
C GLU A 15 -26.16 -25.71 -24.60
N LEU A 16 -25.76 -24.43 -24.59
CA LEU A 16 -26.18 -23.42 -23.63
C LEU A 16 -26.51 -22.13 -24.39
N PRO A 17 -27.60 -21.41 -24.07
CA PRO A 17 -27.84 -20.10 -24.65
C PRO A 17 -26.73 -19.10 -24.32
N ARG A 18 -26.38 -18.23 -25.25
CA ARG A 18 -25.34 -17.20 -25.04
C ARG A 18 -25.70 -16.19 -23.96
N ALA A 19 -27.00 -15.95 -23.74
CA ALA A 19 -27.49 -15.13 -22.63
C ALA A 19 -27.08 -15.68 -21.24
N ASP A 20 -26.80 -16.99 -21.16
CA ASP A 20 -26.43 -17.68 -19.93
C ASP A 20 -24.90 -17.90 -19.81
N GLU A 21 -24.09 -17.21 -20.62
CA GLU A 21 -22.61 -17.34 -20.65
C GLU A 21 -21.96 -17.12 -19.27
N ASP A 22 -22.47 -16.17 -18.49
CA ASP A 22 -21.94 -15.83 -17.16
C ASP A 22 -21.95 -17.02 -16.18
N PHE A 23 -22.88 -17.97 -16.36
CA PHE A 23 -22.97 -19.16 -15.53
C PHE A 23 -21.85 -20.18 -15.80
N LEU A 24 -21.19 -20.10 -16.96
CA LEU A 24 -20.04 -20.95 -17.30
C LEU A 24 -18.81 -20.69 -16.41
N GLY A 25 -18.83 -19.61 -15.61
CA GLY A 25 -17.81 -19.33 -14.61
C GLY A 25 -17.60 -20.47 -13.61
N SER A 26 -18.63 -21.27 -13.31
CA SER A 26 -18.55 -22.40 -12.38
C SER A 26 -17.70 -23.58 -12.90
N ILE A 27 -17.63 -23.75 -14.22
CA ILE A 27 -16.92 -24.87 -14.87
C ILE A 27 -15.64 -24.43 -15.60
N ARG A 28 -15.24 -23.16 -15.44
CA ARG A 28 -14.10 -22.56 -16.14
C ARG A 28 -12.76 -23.27 -15.89
N ASP A 29 -12.60 -23.87 -14.72
CA ASP A 29 -11.34 -24.51 -14.33
C ASP A 29 -11.15 -25.90 -14.99
N TRP A 30 -12.14 -26.39 -15.73
CA TRP A 30 -12.11 -27.71 -16.39
C TRP A 30 -11.27 -27.68 -17.67
N LYS A 31 -10.00 -28.09 -17.55
CA LYS A 31 -9.01 -28.06 -18.65
C LYS A 31 -9.37 -28.94 -19.85
N ASN A 32 -10.21 -29.96 -19.65
CA ASN A 32 -10.65 -30.88 -20.69
C ASN A 32 -11.82 -30.34 -21.52
N VAL A 33 -12.50 -29.29 -21.06
CA VAL A 33 -13.67 -28.73 -21.76
C VAL A 33 -13.25 -27.68 -22.78
N GLN A 34 -13.83 -27.83 -23.97
CA GLN A 34 -13.72 -26.86 -25.06
C GLN A 34 -15.08 -26.26 -25.35
N ILE A 35 -15.08 -24.98 -25.72
CA ILE A 35 -16.27 -24.26 -26.11
C ILE A 35 -16.16 -23.75 -27.55
N ALA A 36 -17.30 -23.65 -28.23
CA ALA A 36 -17.43 -23.00 -29.52
C ALA A 36 -18.67 -22.10 -29.50
N LEU A 37 -18.51 -20.88 -30.00
CA LEU A 37 -19.58 -19.88 -30.08
C LEU A 37 -20.24 -19.96 -31.46
N ASP A 38 -21.56 -20.05 -31.51
CA ASP A 38 -22.37 -20.19 -32.72
C ASP A 38 -23.61 -19.30 -32.59
N ASP A 39 -23.50 -18.05 -33.07
CA ASP A 39 -24.50 -16.98 -32.95
C ASP A 39 -25.03 -16.81 -31.51
N GLU A 40 -26.18 -17.41 -31.21
CA GLU A 40 -26.93 -17.34 -29.95
C GLU A 40 -26.70 -18.55 -29.04
N ILE A 41 -25.89 -19.52 -29.47
CA ILE A 41 -25.65 -20.78 -28.76
C ILE A 41 -24.16 -20.97 -28.48
N ILE A 42 -23.86 -21.38 -27.26
CA ILE A 42 -22.55 -21.86 -26.83
C ILE A 42 -22.57 -23.38 -26.83
N TRP A 43 -21.69 -23.96 -27.64
CA TRP A 43 -21.44 -25.39 -27.65
C TRP A 43 -20.31 -25.73 -26.72
N LEU A 44 -20.47 -26.79 -25.93
CA LEU A 44 -19.44 -27.33 -25.06
C LEU A 44 -19.20 -28.80 -25.37
N LYS A 45 -17.94 -29.25 -25.28
CA LYS A 45 -17.59 -30.67 -25.45
C LYS A 45 -16.41 -31.08 -24.57
N GLY A 46 -16.23 -32.38 -24.45
CA GLY A 46 -15.07 -32.97 -23.78
C GLY A 46 -15.29 -33.27 -22.30
N PHE A 47 -16.54 -33.27 -21.84
CA PHE A 47 -16.88 -33.64 -20.46
C PHE A 47 -16.54 -35.11 -20.17
N THR A 48 -16.08 -35.40 -18.96
CA THR A 48 -16.03 -36.77 -18.45
C THR A 48 -17.43 -37.24 -18.02
N GLY A 49 -17.62 -38.55 -17.87
CA GLY A 49 -18.89 -39.11 -17.37
C GLY A 49 -19.25 -38.58 -15.97
N GLU A 50 -18.26 -38.29 -15.13
CA GLU A 50 -18.45 -37.70 -13.80
C GLU A 50 -18.86 -36.22 -13.88
N GLN A 51 -18.21 -35.44 -14.75
CA GLN A 51 -18.55 -34.03 -14.98
C GLN A 51 -19.95 -33.88 -15.57
N ALA A 52 -20.36 -34.78 -16.47
CA ALA A 52 -21.69 -34.79 -17.10
C ALA A 52 -22.86 -34.91 -16.11
N VAL A 53 -22.62 -35.40 -14.88
CA VAL A 53 -23.63 -35.53 -13.83
C VAL A 53 -23.37 -34.65 -12.62
N SER A 54 -22.31 -33.84 -12.67
CA SER A 54 -21.88 -32.97 -11.58
C SER A 54 -22.91 -31.89 -11.22
N PRO A 55 -22.94 -31.43 -9.95
CA PRO A 55 -23.84 -30.36 -9.52
C PRO A 55 -23.59 -29.04 -10.27
N GLU A 56 -22.35 -28.76 -10.67
CA GLU A 56 -21.98 -27.55 -11.42
C GLU A 56 -22.70 -27.47 -12.78
N ILE A 57 -22.87 -28.62 -13.45
CA ILE A 57 -23.62 -28.72 -14.72
C ILE A 57 -25.14 -28.66 -14.49
N GLN A 58 -25.63 -29.26 -13.40
CA GLN A 58 -27.06 -29.24 -13.07
C GLN A 58 -27.58 -27.85 -12.69
N GLN A 59 -26.70 -26.97 -12.22
CA GLN A 59 -27.02 -25.59 -11.87
C GLN A 59 -27.05 -24.64 -13.07
N LEU A 60 -26.57 -25.05 -14.25
CA LEU A 60 -26.58 -24.21 -15.45
C LEU A 60 -28.01 -24.11 -16.02
N PRO A 61 -28.56 -22.89 -16.17
CA PRO A 61 -29.89 -22.71 -16.74
C PRO A 61 -29.89 -23.12 -18.22
N ASN A 62 -31.00 -23.72 -18.69
CA ASN A 62 -31.21 -24.08 -20.10
C ASN A 62 -30.11 -24.98 -20.72
N PHE A 63 -29.30 -25.63 -19.88
CA PHE A 63 -28.22 -26.51 -20.32
C PHE A 63 -28.78 -27.83 -20.82
N LEU A 64 -28.43 -28.18 -22.06
CA LEU A 64 -28.87 -29.42 -22.69
C LEU A 64 -27.66 -30.29 -23.01
N LEU A 65 -27.60 -31.46 -22.36
CA LEU A 65 -26.54 -32.45 -22.55
C LEU A 65 -26.93 -33.52 -23.58
N TYR A 66 -25.96 -33.84 -24.43
CA TYR A 66 -26.03 -34.84 -25.48
C TYR A 66 -24.89 -35.84 -25.39
N GLU A 67 -25.16 -37.04 -25.87
CA GLU A 67 -24.16 -38.05 -26.20
C GLU A 67 -23.97 -38.07 -27.73
N LEU A 68 -22.72 -37.95 -28.18
CA LEU A 68 -22.39 -38.04 -29.60
C LEU A 68 -22.24 -39.51 -30.00
N ARG A 69 -23.07 -39.97 -30.94
CA ARG A 69 -22.98 -41.30 -31.54
C ARG A 69 -23.09 -41.17 -33.06
N ASP A 70 -22.08 -41.67 -33.79
CA ASP A 70 -22.05 -41.66 -35.26
C ASP A 70 -22.33 -40.29 -35.92
N GLY A 71 -21.87 -39.19 -35.29
CA GLY A 71 -22.08 -37.82 -35.79
C GLY A 71 -23.48 -37.24 -35.52
N LEU A 72 -24.31 -37.95 -34.75
CA LEU A 72 -25.64 -37.52 -34.32
C LEU A 72 -25.65 -37.29 -32.79
N LEU A 73 -26.37 -36.26 -32.37
CA LEU A 73 -26.50 -35.87 -30.97
C LEU A 73 -27.79 -36.48 -30.39
N PHE A 74 -27.63 -37.33 -29.37
CA PHE A 74 -28.74 -37.94 -28.64
C PHE A 74 -28.86 -37.25 -27.28
N ARG A 75 -30.04 -36.74 -26.92
CA ARG A 75 -30.24 -36.23 -25.55
C ARG A 75 -30.01 -37.34 -24.54
N LYS A 76 -29.59 -36.97 -23.33
CA LYS A 76 -29.46 -37.90 -22.20
C LYS A 76 -30.74 -38.76 -22.11
N ASP A 77 -30.57 -40.08 -22.10
CA ASP A 77 -31.61 -41.11 -22.05
C ASP A 77 -32.57 -41.20 -23.27
N ALA A 78 -32.34 -40.43 -24.34
CA ALA A 78 -33.14 -40.51 -25.57
C ALA A 78 -32.64 -41.61 -26.52
N LEU A 79 -33.58 -42.38 -27.08
CA LEU A 79 -33.29 -43.44 -28.05
C LEU A 79 -33.22 -42.93 -29.51
N VAL A 80 -33.64 -41.69 -29.76
CA VAL A 80 -33.68 -41.07 -31.09
C VAL A 80 -32.74 -39.88 -31.19
N PRO A 81 -32.11 -39.65 -32.36
CA PRO A 81 -31.22 -38.52 -32.56
C PRO A 81 -32.02 -37.22 -32.52
N SER A 82 -31.55 -36.24 -31.75
CA SER A 82 -32.20 -34.94 -31.61
C SER A 82 -31.72 -33.94 -32.67
N LYS A 83 -30.41 -33.93 -32.96
CA LYS A 83 -29.79 -33.00 -33.91
C LYS A 83 -28.60 -33.64 -34.61
N LYS A 84 -28.29 -33.17 -35.82
CA LYS A 84 -27.04 -33.49 -36.52
C LYS A 84 -25.95 -32.51 -36.08
N MET A 85 -24.73 -33.00 -35.89
CA MET A 85 -23.60 -32.18 -35.48
C MET A 85 -23.22 -31.15 -36.56
N ARG A 86 -23.08 -29.88 -36.17
CA ARG A 86 -22.53 -28.82 -37.04
C ARG A 86 -21.00 -28.99 -37.15
N THR A 87 -20.48 -29.02 -38.37
CA THR A 87 -19.08 -29.38 -38.65
C THR A 87 -18.12 -28.17 -38.66
N ALA A 88 -18.65 -26.94 -38.63
CA ALA A 88 -17.87 -25.70 -38.78
C ALA A 88 -17.73 -24.89 -37.47
N LEU A 89 -17.56 -25.56 -36.33
CA LEU A 89 -17.40 -24.91 -35.03
C LEU A 89 -15.92 -24.71 -34.68
N LEU A 90 -15.56 -23.48 -34.28
CA LEU A 90 -14.21 -23.15 -33.82
C LEU A 90 -14.06 -23.45 -32.32
N TRP A 91 -13.38 -24.55 -32.00
CA TRP A 91 -13.18 -24.98 -30.62
C TRP A 91 -12.06 -24.23 -29.93
N THR A 92 -12.38 -23.65 -28.77
CA THR A 92 -11.43 -22.94 -27.91
C THR A 92 -11.50 -23.55 -26.50
N PRO A 93 -10.37 -23.80 -25.82
CA PRO A 93 -10.37 -24.17 -24.41
C PRO A 93 -11.17 -23.17 -23.55
N ILE A 94 -11.98 -23.67 -22.61
CA ILE A 94 -12.89 -22.82 -21.83
C ILE A 94 -12.17 -21.71 -21.06
N ASP A 95 -10.96 -21.97 -20.55
CA ASP A 95 -10.13 -21.01 -19.83
C ASP A 95 -9.61 -19.87 -20.72
N LYS A 96 -9.45 -20.12 -22.02
CA LYS A 96 -9.04 -19.10 -23.00
C LYS A 96 -10.23 -18.29 -23.51
N ALA A 97 -11.41 -18.90 -23.57
CA ALA A 97 -12.60 -18.23 -24.05
C ALA A 97 -13.20 -17.31 -22.96
N LEU A 98 -13.21 -17.77 -21.69
CA LEU A 98 -13.71 -17.00 -20.54
C LEU A 98 -12.59 -16.25 -19.81
N ARG A 99 -11.78 -15.47 -20.54
CA ARG A 99 -10.70 -14.68 -19.94
C ARG A 99 -11.27 -13.58 -19.04
N LEU A 100 -10.85 -13.57 -17.78
CA LEU A 100 -11.03 -12.40 -16.92
C LEU A 100 -10.22 -11.23 -17.47
N THR A 101 -10.90 -10.25 -18.05
CA THR A 101 -10.31 -8.94 -18.25
C THR A 101 -10.30 -8.24 -16.91
N PHE A 102 -9.15 -8.17 -16.25
CA PHE A 102 -8.99 -7.20 -15.19
C PHE A 102 -9.13 -5.81 -15.80
N PRO A 103 -9.84 -4.86 -15.16
CA PRO A 103 -9.74 -3.49 -15.58
C PRO A 103 -8.25 -3.14 -15.64
N SER A 104 -7.81 -2.46 -16.70
CA SER A 104 -6.45 -1.93 -16.77
C SER A 104 -6.18 -1.24 -15.45
N SER A 105 -5.22 -1.74 -14.69
CA SER A 105 -4.82 -1.12 -13.42
C SER A 105 -4.71 0.37 -13.69
N ASN A 106 -5.42 1.18 -12.93
CA ASN A 106 -5.44 2.60 -13.17
C ASN A 106 -4.03 3.14 -12.91
N HIS A 107 -3.23 3.21 -13.96
CA HIS A 107 -1.95 3.91 -14.00
C HIS A 107 -2.19 5.43 -14.05
N ASN A 108 -3.21 5.93 -13.34
CA ASN A 108 -3.16 7.26 -12.76
C ASN A 108 -1.97 7.25 -11.80
N PHE A 109 -0.78 7.39 -12.39
CA PHE A 109 0.34 8.05 -11.76
C PHE A 109 -0.22 9.36 -11.20
N PHE A 110 -0.62 9.34 -9.94
CA PHE A 110 -0.64 10.55 -9.11
C PHE A 110 0.70 11.24 -9.37
N GLY A 111 0.66 12.49 -9.81
CA GLY A 111 1.79 13.20 -10.38
C GLY A 111 3.06 12.91 -9.59
N ILE A 112 3.99 12.16 -10.17
CA ILE A 112 5.30 11.87 -9.56
C ILE A 112 6.15 13.14 -9.39
N ASP A 113 5.70 14.25 -9.97
CA ASP A 113 6.21 15.60 -9.78
C ASP A 113 5.49 16.39 -8.67
N GLU A 114 4.37 15.90 -8.12
CA GLU A 114 3.71 16.54 -6.99
C GLU A 114 4.58 16.40 -5.74
N LYS A 115 5.23 17.50 -5.38
CA LYS A 115 5.97 17.62 -4.14
C LYS A 115 4.97 17.66 -3.00
N ILE A 116 4.88 16.57 -2.24
CA ILE A 116 4.14 16.56 -0.98
C ILE A 116 4.81 17.58 -0.04
N GLU A 117 4.09 18.67 0.25
CA GLU A 117 4.48 19.62 1.27
C GLU A 117 4.24 19.00 2.65
N VAL A 118 5.25 19.06 3.52
CA VAL A 118 5.11 18.60 4.89
C VAL A 118 4.36 19.65 5.68
N LYS A 119 3.18 19.30 6.19
CA LYS A 119 2.36 20.19 7.02
C LYS A 119 2.32 19.68 8.46
N LEU A 120 2.49 20.61 9.39
CA LEU A 120 2.25 20.38 10.81
C LEU A 120 0.82 20.81 11.14
N LYS A 121 0.15 20.03 12.00
CA LYS A 121 -1.18 20.36 12.51
C LYS A 121 -1.15 20.45 14.04
N PRO A 122 -1.99 21.30 14.64
CA PRO A 122 -2.22 21.26 16.08
C PRO A 122 -2.58 19.85 16.52
N SER A 123 -1.95 19.40 17.60
CA SER A 123 -2.17 18.08 18.20
C SER A 123 -2.87 18.25 19.55
N GLU A 124 -3.85 17.39 19.82
CA GLU A 124 -4.50 17.29 21.12
C GLU A 124 -3.72 16.37 22.09
N GLU A 125 -2.72 15.64 21.58
CA GLU A 125 -1.87 14.77 22.40
C GLU A 125 -0.82 15.61 23.13
N GLU A 126 -0.84 15.57 24.46
CA GLU A 126 0.18 16.20 25.29
C GLU A 126 1.52 15.46 25.15
N GLN A 127 2.57 16.21 24.77
CA GLN A 127 3.93 15.70 24.61
C GLN A 127 4.90 16.50 25.48
N PRO A 128 5.82 15.84 26.20
CA PRO A 128 6.80 16.53 27.03
C PRO A 128 7.77 17.34 26.15
N ALA A 129 7.98 18.60 26.51
CA ALA A 129 8.96 19.44 25.84
C ALA A 129 10.39 18.93 26.11
N ALA A 130 11.18 18.82 25.05
CA ALA A 130 12.54 18.27 25.04
C ALA A 130 13.59 19.30 24.61
N ALA A 131 13.18 20.36 23.91
CA ALA A 131 14.05 21.44 23.49
C ALA A 131 13.37 22.81 23.59
N LEU A 132 14.17 23.87 23.60
CA LEU A 132 13.75 25.25 23.73
C LEU A 132 14.60 26.16 22.84
N LEU A 133 13.97 26.95 21.98
CA LEU A 133 14.60 27.94 21.13
C LEU A 133 14.31 29.36 21.66
N CYS A 134 15.36 30.08 22.04
CA CYS A 134 15.26 31.40 22.64
C CYS A 134 16.16 32.42 21.91
N PRO A 135 15.73 33.68 21.75
CA PRO A 135 16.63 34.74 21.32
C PRO A 135 17.76 34.95 22.34
N ILE A 136 19.02 35.02 21.87
CA ILE A 136 20.20 35.15 22.76
C ILE A 136 20.14 36.43 23.59
N LYS A 137 19.65 37.52 22.98
CA LYS A 137 19.47 38.83 23.64
C LYS A 137 18.64 38.77 24.92
N ASP A 138 17.66 37.86 24.99
CA ASP A 138 16.69 37.81 26.10
C ASP A 138 17.19 36.95 27.27
N ILE A 139 18.24 36.13 27.05
CA ILE A 139 18.72 35.13 28.01
C ILE A 139 20.14 35.38 28.52
N LYS A 140 20.87 36.30 27.91
CA LYS A 140 22.30 36.56 28.15
C LYS A 140 22.64 36.83 29.60
N GLU A 141 21.80 37.59 30.30
CA GLU A 141 21.98 37.90 31.72
C GLU A 141 21.49 36.76 32.61
N ALA A 142 20.34 36.16 32.26
CA ALA A 142 19.70 35.12 33.04
C ALA A 142 20.51 33.81 33.10
N ILE A 143 21.25 33.46 32.04
CA ILE A 143 22.01 32.20 32.01
C ILE A 143 23.17 32.18 33.01
N VAL A 144 23.72 33.36 33.36
CA VAL A 144 24.83 33.50 34.29
C VAL A 144 24.39 33.25 35.74
N SER A 145 23.10 33.49 36.06
CA SER A 145 22.55 33.28 37.40
C SER A 145 22.06 31.84 37.63
N LEU A 146 22.03 31.00 36.59
CA LEU A 146 21.57 29.62 36.72
C LEU A 146 22.59 28.72 37.42
N PRO A 147 22.14 27.79 38.28
CA PRO A 147 23.00 26.80 38.90
C PRO A 147 23.69 25.89 37.87
N LYS A 148 24.99 25.64 38.06
CA LYS A 148 25.83 24.83 37.18
C LYS A 148 25.23 23.45 36.86
N PHE A 149 24.65 22.76 37.85
CA PHE A 149 24.07 21.43 37.67
C PHE A 149 22.88 21.40 36.69
N LYS A 150 22.18 22.52 36.49
CA LYS A 150 21.11 22.63 35.48
C LYS A 150 21.71 22.74 34.09
N LEU A 151 22.79 23.51 33.93
CA LEU A 151 23.45 23.76 32.66
C LEU A 151 24.13 22.49 32.11
N GLU A 152 24.79 21.71 32.96
CA GLU A 152 25.54 20.52 32.55
C GLU A 152 24.68 19.41 31.92
N LYS A 153 23.37 19.43 32.17
CA LYS A 153 22.40 18.47 31.58
C LYS A 153 21.85 18.92 30.23
N ILE A 154 22.24 20.12 29.77
CA ILE A 154 21.73 20.73 28.55
C ILE A 154 22.83 20.76 27.50
N ASP A 155 22.48 20.30 26.31
CA ASP A 155 23.25 20.51 25.10
C ASP A 155 22.68 21.71 24.35
N TRP A 156 23.52 22.48 23.69
CA TRP A 156 23.07 23.70 23.02
C TRP A 156 23.86 24.00 21.76
N ILE A 157 23.23 24.79 20.89
CA ILE A 157 23.81 25.33 19.67
C ILE A 157 23.19 26.71 19.39
N VAL A 158 23.93 27.54 18.67
CA VAL A 158 23.44 28.83 18.16
C VAL A 158 22.99 28.65 16.71
N ILE A 159 21.80 29.16 16.41
CA ILE A 159 21.20 29.18 15.08
C ILE A 159 20.82 30.63 14.82
N ASP A 160 21.50 31.30 13.90
CA ASP A 160 21.40 32.75 13.71
C ASP A 160 21.56 33.54 15.04
N ASP A 161 20.53 34.27 15.45
CA ASP A 161 20.45 35.09 16.68
C ASP A 161 19.79 34.36 17.87
N LYS A 162 19.52 33.05 17.73
CA LYS A 162 18.82 32.23 18.71
C LYS A 162 19.71 31.11 19.24
N ALA A 163 19.47 30.74 20.49
CA ALA A 163 20.06 29.56 21.11
C ALA A 163 19.01 28.45 21.19
N LEU A 164 19.34 27.29 20.64
CA LEU A 164 18.58 26.06 20.82
C LEU A 164 19.20 25.28 21.99
N PHE A 165 18.38 25.00 23.00
CA PHE A 165 18.72 24.17 24.15
C PHE A 165 18.00 22.83 24.03
N VAL A 166 18.71 21.72 24.20
CA VAL A 166 18.19 20.36 24.14
C VAL A 166 18.57 19.63 25.43
N GLY A 167 17.58 19.11 26.14
CA GLY A 167 17.80 18.35 27.38
C GLY A 167 16.71 18.56 28.43
N ASN A 168 16.87 17.88 29.57
CA ASN A 168 15.89 17.86 30.66
C ASN A 168 16.62 17.99 32.02
N PRO A 169 16.21 18.92 32.91
CA PRO A 169 15.07 19.85 32.80
C PRO A 169 15.34 21.03 31.87
N LEU A 170 14.32 21.41 31.10
CA LEU A 170 14.35 22.62 30.28
C LEU A 170 14.62 23.86 31.13
N LEU A 171 15.36 24.80 30.54
CA LEU A 171 15.64 26.10 31.15
C LEU A 171 14.37 26.96 31.08
N SER A 172 14.07 27.70 32.15
CA SER A 172 12.88 28.55 32.22
C SER A 172 13.09 29.89 31.51
N PHE A 173 13.47 29.85 30.23
CA PHE A 173 13.69 31.04 29.40
C PHE A 173 12.49 31.32 28.49
N PRO A 174 12.27 32.59 28.11
CA PRO A 174 11.24 32.95 27.14
C PRO A 174 11.63 32.43 25.74
N GLY A 175 10.79 31.60 25.14
CA GLY A 175 11.08 31.02 23.82
C GLY A 175 10.01 30.04 23.35
N LYS A 176 10.28 29.43 22.19
CA LYS A 176 9.45 28.37 21.63
C LYS A 176 9.96 27.01 22.10
N THR A 177 9.08 26.19 22.65
CA THR A 177 9.41 24.83 23.07
C THR A 177 9.15 23.84 21.94
N PHE A 178 9.93 22.77 21.93
CA PHE A 178 9.83 21.68 20.97
C PHE A 178 9.81 20.35 21.72
N TRP A 179 9.05 19.39 21.21
CA TRP A 179 9.06 18.00 21.68
C TRP A 179 9.76 17.11 20.66
N SER A 180 10.26 15.96 21.11
CA SER A 180 11.07 15.07 20.28
C SER A 180 10.29 13.85 19.82
N LYS A 181 10.40 13.49 18.54
CA LYS A 181 9.84 12.25 17.96
C LYS A 181 10.78 11.70 16.89
N ASP A 182 11.28 10.48 17.07
CA ASP A 182 12.13 9.77 16.09
C ASP A 182 13.33 10.57 15.52
N GLY A 183 13.90 11.51 16.26
CA GLY A 183 14.98 12.39 15.76
C GLY A 183 14.50 13.70 15.13
N HIS A 184 13.21 14.00 15.21
CA HIS A 184 12.62 15.30 14.91
C HIS A 184 12.42 16.11 16.18
N LEU A 185 12.59 17.43 16.07
CA LEU A 185 12.16 18.42 17.06
C LEU A 185 10.98 19.19 16.46
N LEU A 186 9.79 18.94 17.01
CA LEU A 186 8.52 19.52 16.55
C LEU A 186 8.05 20.60 17.53
N PRO A 187 7.46 21.71 17.08
CA PRO A 187 6.90 22.71 18.00
C PRO A 187 5.89 22.06 18.96
N THR A 188 5.97 22.39 20.25
CA THR A 188 5.01 21.86 21.24
C THR A 188 3.59 22.23 20.86
N GLY A 189 2.66 21.26 20.93
CA GLY A 189 1.28 21.43 20.49
C GLY A 189 1.05 21.14 19.00
N PHE A 190 2.07 20.73 18.25
CA PHE A 190 1.95 20.33 16.84
C PHE A 190 2.48 18.91 16.60
N ASP A 191 1.90 18.17 15.66
CA ASP A 191 2.46 16.93 15.10
C ASP A 191 2.38 16.97 13.57
N PHE A 192 3.03 16.03 12.89
CA PHE A 192 2.84 15.83 11.47
C PHE A 192 1.38 15.52 11.16
N GLU A 193 0.86 16.08 10.06
CA GLU A 193 -0.49 15.80 9.57
C GLU A 193 -0.77 14.28 9.45
N PHE A 194 0.25 13.53 9.03
CA PHE A 194 0.19 12.07 8.91
C PHE A 194 1.20 11.42 9.88
N LYS A 195 0.70 10.55 10.78
CA LYS A 195 1.52 9.92 11.83
C LYS A 195 2.69 9.09 11.29
N ASN A 196 2.54 8.49 10.10
CA ASN A 196 3.57 7.67 9.45
C ASN A 196 4.68 8.48 8.74
N LEU A 197 4.51 9.79 8.61
CA LEU A 197 5.43 10.66 7.87
C LEU A 197 6.82 10.74 8.54
N SER A 198 6.88 10.65 9.87
CA SER A 198 8.12 10.70 10.66
C SER A 198 9.23 9.79 10.10
N SER A 199 8.94 8.49 9.92
CA SER A 199 9.92 7.53 9.42
C SER A 199 10.37 7.79 7.98
N LEU A 200 9.46 8.30 7.14
CA LEU A 200 9.76 8.67 5.74
C LEU A 200 10.65 9.91 5.69
N LEU A 201 10.38 10.91 6.54
CA LEU A 201 11.13 12.15 6.62
C LEU A 201 12.52 11.92 7.19
N GLN A 202 12.67 11.03 8.19
CA GLN A 202 13.99 10.58 8.64
C GLN A 202 14.79 9.97 7.48
N ARG A 203 14.21 9.04 6.72
CA ARG A 203 14.92 8.42 5.58
C ARG A 203 15.30 9.44 4.50
N LYS A 204 14.47 10.47 4.29
CA LYS A 204 14.68 11.49 3.27
C LYS A 204 15.75 12.51 3.66
N TYR A 205 15.71 13.01 4.90
CA TYR A 205 16.54 14.14 5.34
C TYR A 205 17.69 13.75 6.25
N ASN A 206 17.65 12.57 6.88
CA ASN A 206 18.59 12.14 7.92
C ASN A 206 18.78 10.61 7.93
N ALA A 207 19.17 10.05 6.79
CA ALA A 207 19.30 8.59 6.61
C ALA A 207 20.27 7.94 7.61
N SER A 208 21.31 8.68 8.02
CA SER A 208 22.34 8.29 8.98
C SER A 208 21.91 8.43 10.45
N LYS A 209 20.81 9.13 10.74
CA LYS A 209 20.27 9.38 12.10
C LYS A 209 21.22 10.12 13.05
N ASP A 210 22.22 10.78 12.50
CA ASP A 210 23.23 11.61 13.18
C ASP A 210 22.79 13.06 13.36
N GLN A 211 21.67 13.47 12.75
CA GLN A 211 21.14 14.82 12.86
C GLN A 211 19.86 14.89 13.72
N TRP A 212 19.58 16.08 14.23
CA TRP A 212 18.25 16.52 14.64
C TRP A 212 17.60 17.28 13.49
N LEU A 213 16.32 16.99 13.23
CA LEU A 213 15.50 17.71 12.25
C LEU A 213 14.58 18.67 12.99
N LEU A 214 14.95 19.96 13.04
CA LEU A 214 14.16 21.02 13.68
C LEU A 214 13.11 21.53 12.70
N TRP A 215 11.84 21.34 13.03
CA TRP A 215 10.72 21.78 12.20
C TRP A 215 10.13 23.08 12.72
N TYR A 216 9.79 23.98 11.80
CA TYR A 216 9.01 25.17 12.11
C TYR A 216 7.53 24.95 11.78
N GLU A 217 6.67 25.82 12.33
CA GLU A 217 5.21 25.74 12.17
C GLU A 217 4.76 25.85 10.70
N ASP A 218 5.57 26.45 9.82
CA ASP A 218 5.33 26.56 8.38
C ASP A 218 5.70 25.28 7.59
N GLY A 219 6.24 24.27 8.26
CA GLY A 219 6.68 23.02 7.64
C GLY A 219 8.10 23.07 7.06
N SER A 220 8.83 24.19 7.23
CA SER A 220 10.26 24.24 6.93
C SER A 220 11.07 23.42 7.95
N VAL A 221 12.22 22.90 7.51
CA VAL A 221 13.08 22.05 8.34
C VAL A 221 14.53 22.54 8.29
N LEU A 222 15.17 22.55 9.46
CA LEU A 222 16.59 22.79 9.62
C LEU A 222 17.27 21.52 10.15
N ASN A 223 18.36 21.13 9.49
CA ASN A 223 19.16 19.97 9.90
C ASN A 223 20.28 20.43 10.83
N ILE A 224 20.40 19.79 11.99
CA ILE A 224 21.40 20.12 13.01
C ILE A 224 22.19 18.84 13.30
N ASN A 225 23.50 18.81 13.03
CA ASN A 225 24.29 17.63 13.39
C ASN A 225 24.37 17.52 14.91
N LYS A 226 24.22 16.30 15.44
CA LYS A 226 24.31 16.06 16.88
C LYS A 226 25.70 16.38 17.44
N GLU A 227 26.73 16.28 16.61
CA GLU A 227 28.12 16.57 16.95
C GLU A 227 28.39 18.07 17.11
N ASP A 228 27.57 18.93 16.48
CA ASP A 228 27.70 20.39 16.58
C ASP A 228 27.12 20.93 17.90
N LEU A 229 26.32 20.13 18.61
CA LEU A 229 25.83 20.50 19.93
C LEU A 229 26.96 20.47 20.96
N ARG A 230 27.08 21.57 21.69
CA ARG A 230 28.07 21.72 22.76
C ARG A 230 27.39 21.53 24.11
N LYS A 231 28.12 21.04 25.11
CA LYS A 231 27.64 21.03 26.50
C LYS A 231 27.51 22.47 27.01
N LEU A 232 26.36 22.79 27.61
CA LEU A 232 26.10 24.14 28.09
C LEU A 232 26.88 24.43 29.38
N SER A 233 27.58 25.57 29.37
CA SER A 233 28.24 26.15 30.52
C SER A 233 28.29 27.67 30.38
N VAL A 234 28.39 28.39 31.49
CA VAL A 234 28.50 29.86 31.46
C VAL A 234 29.69 30.32 30.61
N SER A 235 30.81 29.59 30.65
CA SER A 235 31.99 29.88 29.84
C SER A 235 31.75 29.63 28.35
N SER A 236 31.20 28.46 27.97
CA SER A 236 30.89 28.18 26.57
C SER A 236 29.93 29.22 25.98
N PHE A 237 28.91 29.63 26.73
CA PHE A 237 27.97 30.66 26.29
C PHE A 237 28.64 32.01 26.06
N ARG A 238 29.47 32.47 27.02
CA ARG A 238 30.20 33.75 26.89
C ARG A 238 31.21 33.75 25.75
N LEU A 239 31.86 32.63 25.48
CA LEU A 239 32.81 32.51 24.38
C LEU A 239 32.08 32.63 23.04
N THR A 240 31.01 31.86 22.83
CA THR A 240 30.25 31.90 21.57
C THR A 240 29.59 33.26 21.33
N ASP A 241 29.03 33.91 22.36
CA ASP A 241 28.43 35.25 22.26
C ASP A 241 29.46 36.31 21.85
N LYS A 242 30.70 36.23 22.35
CA LYS A 242 31.77 37.17 21.98
C LYS A 242 32.35 36.92 20.59
N SER A 243 32.40 35.67 20.15
CA SER A 243 33.02 35.30 18.88
C SER A 243 32.11 35.53 17.66
N GLN A 244 30.81 35.78 17.85
CA GLN A 244 29.81 35.86 16.76
C GLN A 244 29.87 34.67 15.78
N GLU A 245 30.31 33.50 16.23
CA GLU A 245 30.28 32.28 15.42
C GLU A 245 28.81 31.84 15.31
N TRP A 246 28.16 32.22 14.21
CA TRP A 246 26.78 31.87 13.87
C TRP A 246 26.79 30.90 12.67
N ILE A 247 25.94 29.87 12.74
CA ILE A 247 25.60 29.00 11.61
C ILE A 247 24.27 29.49 11.04
#